data_AF-A0A6H3FAG0-F1
#
_entry.id   AF-A0A6H3FAG0-F1
#
_cell.length_a   1.000
_cell.length_b   1.000
_cell.length_c   1.000
_cell.angle_alpha   90.00
_cell.angle_beta   90.00
_cell.angle_gamma   90.00
#
_symmetry.space_group_name_H-M   'P 1'
#
loop_
_entity.id
_entity.type
_entity.pdbx_description
1 polymer ?
#
loop_
_entity_poly.entity_id
_entity_poly.type
_entity_poly.pdbx_seq_one_letter_code
_entity_poly.pdbx_strand_id
1 'polypeptide(L)'
;MRQNQNRTGNAPPADADRPPLLPLPSGCVVGAFVQRRNRFSVEIRTAQGPLWIHSNNSGSMLGLTRPGAPVLASPAANPARKLKYTQEGVWLARTACPPPPDLPPGAEDGFWVGVNTSVPNKMLEAAFKAGRLPFAIGYTQLTREARRGQSRLDGLFSGPGLPPLWVECKNVTLVEDDAACFPDAASERGRKHLRELMDIVAHGQRAAMFYLVQRPDGRCFAPADCIDPEYAALYAAARRSGVEIYPFRALVGQNGVDLGEALPLA
;
A
#
# COMPACT_ATOMS: atom_id res chain seq x y z
N MET A 1 -32.66 25.60 -28.11
CA MET A 1 -31.50 24.70 -28.10
C MET A 1 -30.42 25.33 -27.22
N ARG A 2 -30.29 24.89 -25.96
CA ARG A 2 -29.27 25.37 -25.03
C ARG A 2 -28.20 24.28 -24.90
N GLN A 3 -26.97 24.57 -25.30
CA GLN A 3 -25.82 23.70 -25.08
C GLN A 3 -25.35 23.87 -23.63
N ASN A 4 -25.39 22.77 -22.88
CA ASN A 4 -24.79 22.67 -21.55
C ASN A 4 -23.32 22.25 -21.73
N GLN A 5 -22.39 23.17 -21.50
CA GLN A 5 -20.97 22.83 -21.43
C GLN A 5 -20.70 22.15 -20.08
N ASN A 6 -20.31 20.88 -20.15
CA ASN A 6 -19.81 20.10 -19.03
C ASN A 6 -18.57 20.78 -18.43
N ARG A 7 -18.68 21.18 -17.15
CA ARG A 7 -17.53 21.46 -16.30
C ARG A 7 -16.89 20.12 -15.92
N THR A 8 -15.86 19.72 -16.63
CA THR A 8 -14.90 18.72 -16.13
C THR A 8 -14.05 19.40 -15.06
N GLY A 9 -14.32 19.07 -13.79
CA GLY A 9 -13.48 19.48 -12.67
C GLY A 9 -12.13 18.77 -12.75
N ASN A 10 -11.13 19.46 -13.28
CA ASN A 10 -9.74 19.11 -13.01
C ASN A 10 -9.48 19.43 -11.54
N ALA A 11 -9.25 18.40 -10.73
CA ALA A 11 -8.54 18.58 -9.47
C ALA A 11 -7.18 19.22 -9.78
N PRO A 12 -6.71 20.21 -8.99
CA PRO A 12 -5.39 20.78 -9.22
C PRO A 12 -4.32 19.70 -9.04
N PRO A 13 -3.24 19.71 -9.85
CA PRO A 13 -2.15 18.78 -9.64
C PRO A 13 -1.58 19.00 -8.23
N ALA A 14 -1.37 17.92 -7.50
CA ALA A 14 -0.60 17.96 -6.26
C ALA A 14 0.76 18.62 -6.58
N ASP A 15 1.14 19.58 -5.75
CA ASP A 15 2.34 20.40 -5.86
C ASP A 15 3.58 19.53 -6.15
N ALA A 16 4.00 19.46 -7.41
CA ALA A 16 5.02 18.51 -7.89
C ALA A 16 6.42 18.76 -7.27
N ASP A 17 6.59 19.89 -6.59
CA ASP A 17 7.82 20.30 -5.93
C ASP A 17 7.90 19.92 -4.44
N ARG A 18 6.82 19.41 -3.83
CA ARG A 18 6.87 18.97 -2.43
C ARG A 18 7.47 17.56 -2.34
N PRO A 19 8.47 17.31 -1.45
CA PRO A 19 8.97 15.96 -1.25
C PRO A 19 7.84 15.05 -0.71
N PRO A 20 7.79 13.79 -1.15
CA PRO A 20 6.79 12.82 -0.66
C PRO A 20 6.93 12.62 0.85
N LEU A 21 5.83 12.25 1.54
CA LEU A 21 5.86 11.96 2.97
C LEU A 21 6.89 10.90 3.36
N LEU A 22 7.12 9.92 2.47
CA LEU A 22 8.14 8.89 2.62
C LEU A 22 9.14 8.98 1.47
N PRO A 23 10.17 9.83 1.56
CA PRO A 23 11.20 9.90 0.53
C PRO A 23 12.04 8.62 0.51
N LEU A 24 12.42 8.19 -0.68
CA LEU A 24 13.41 7.13 -0.86
C LEU A 24 14.83 7.70 -0.71
N PRO A 25 15.76 6.92 -0.13
CA PRO A 25 17.14 7.37 0.06
C PRO A 25 17.90 7.47 -1.28
N SER A 26 18.98 8.25 -1.29
CA SER A 26 19.94 8.26 -2.40
C SER A 26 20.54 6.87 -2.64
N GLY A 27 20.92 6.58 -3.88
CA GLY A 27 21.51 5.28 -4.25
C GLY A 27 20.48 4.19 -4.52
N CYS A 28 19.21 4.54 -4.72
CA CYS A 28 18.24 3.62 -5.28
C CYS A 28 18.67 3.14 -6.67
N VAL A 29 18.36 1.89 -6.98
CA VAL A 29 18.66 1.26 -8.27
C VAL A 29 17.38 0.75 -8.91
N VAL A 30 17.35 0.78 -10.24
CA VAL A 30 16.32 0.12 -11.05
C VAL A 30 16.99 -1.01 -11.83
N GLY A 31 16.38 -2.19 -11.80
CA GLY A 31 16.83 -3.34 -12.58
C GLY A 31 15.67 -4.19 -13.06
N ALA A 32 15.89 -4.96 -14.11
CA ALA A 32 14.86 -5.83 -14.69
C ALA A 32 14.64 -7.06 -13.81
N PHE A 33 13.40 -7.36 -13.44
CA PHE A 33 13.04 -8.55 -12.68
C PHE A 33 13.49 -9.82 -13.39
N VAL A 34 14.19 -10.70 -12.67
CA VAL A 34 14.61 -12.01 -13.18
C VAL A 34 13.79 -13.12 -12.53
N GLN A 35 13.85 -13.21 -11.20
CA GLN A 35 13.14 -14.24 -10.44
C GLN A 35 12.92 -13.83 -8.98
N ARG A 36 11.94 -14.47 -8.34
CA ARG A 36 11.67 -14.36 -6.90
C ARG A 36 11.78 -15.74 -6.27
N ARG A 37 12.67 -15.89 -5.29
CA ARG A 37 12.93 -17.13 -4.56
C ARG A 37 12.47 -17.01 -3.12
N ASN A 38 11.82 -18.06 -2.61
CA ASN A 38 11.40 -18.19 -1.21
C ASN A 38 10.67 -16.96 -0.66
N ARG A 39 9.93 -16.24 -1.51
CA ARG A 39 9.21 -14.97 -1.25
C ARG A 39 10.10 -13.75 -0.93
N PHE A 40 11.23 -13.93 -0.25
CA PHE A 40 12.01 -12.84 0.34
C PHE A 40 13.27 -12.43 -0.42
N SER A 41 13.65 -13.16 -1.47
CA SER A 41 14.82 -12.86 -2.30
C SER A 41 14.39 -12.63 -3.74
N VAL A 42 14.70 -11.46 -4.28
CA VAL A 42 14.42 -11.11 -5.68
C VAL A 42 15.74 -10.87 -6.39
N GLU A 43 15.91 -11.49 -7.55
CA GLU A 43 17.03 -11.20 -8.44
C GLU A 43 16.59 -10.20 -9.50
N ILE A 44 17.39 -9.16 -9.68
CA ILE A 44 17.21 -8.17 -10.73
C ILE A 44 18.48 -8.08 -11.57
N ARG A 45 18.34 -7.71 -12.85
CA ARG A 45 19.45 -7.41 -13.74
C ARG A 45 19.63 -5.90 -13.83
N THR A 46 20.79 -5.43 -13.37
CA THR A 46 21.20 -4.02 -13.45
C THR A 46 22.25 -3.83 -14.55
N ALA A 47 22.60 -2.58 -14.86
CA ALA A 47 23.70 -2.28 -15.78
C ALA A 47 25.05 -2.84 -15.28
N GLN A 48 25.21 -3.00 -13.97
CA GLN A 48 26.40 -3.54 -13.32
C GLN A 48 26.38 -5.08 -13.19
N GLY A 49 25.31 -5.74 -13.64
CA GLY A 49 25.12 -7.18 -13.59
C GLY A 49 23.97 -7.65 -12.68
N PRO A 50 23.90 -8.96 -12.38
CA PRO A 50 22.88 -9.53 -11.50
C PRO A 50 23.01 -9.01 -10.06
N LEU A 51 21.88 -8.66 -9.46
CA LEU A 51 21.81 -8.16 -8.09
C LEU A 51 20.67 -8.85 -7.32
N TRP A 52 20.99 -9.40 -6.15
CA TRP A 52 20.01 -9.95 -5.23
C TRP A 52 19.57 -8.92 -4.20
N ILE A 53 18.25 -8.72 -4.10
CA ILE A 53 17.61 -7.77 -3.21
C ILE A 53 16.61 -8.48 -2.29
N HIS A 54 16.32 -7.88 -1.14
CA HIS A 54 15.32 -8.41 -0.22
C HIS A 54 13.92 -7.91 -0.53
N SER A 55 12.92 -8.79 -0.53
CA SER A 55 11.51 -8.39 -0.48
C SER A 55 10.95 -8.70 0.91
N ASN A 56 10.25 -7.75 1.53
CA ASN A 56 9.50 -8.00 2.76
C ASN A 56 8.02 -8.35 2.50
N ASN A 57 7.63 -8.40 1.23
CA ASN A 57 6.33 -8.90 0.82
C ASN A 57 6.36 -10.43 0.86
N SER A 58 5.56 -11.03 1.75
CA SER A 58 5.37 -12.49 1.80
C SER A 58 4.17 -12.96 0.98
N GLY A 59 3.36 -12.03 0.46
CA GLY A 59 2.20 -12.29 -0.39
C GLY A 59 2.59 -12.84 -1.75
N SER A 60 1.57 -13.18 -2.53
CA SER A 60 1.75 -13.77 -3.87
C SER A 60 2.41 -12.77 -4.81
N MET A 61 2.18 -11.45 -4.62
CA MET A 61 2.51 -10.41 -5.60
C MET A 61 1.89 -10.74 -6.97
N LEU A 62 0.64 -11.24 -6.93
CA LEU A 62 -0.09 -11.70 -8.11
C LEU A 62 -0.09 -10.62 -9.20
N GLY A 63 0.35 -11.00 -10.41
CA GLY A 63 0.46 -10.10 -11.56
C GLY A 63 1.68 -9.16 -11.56
N LEU A 64 2.49 -9.11 -10.50
CA LEU A 64 3.60 -8.16 -10.34
C LEU A 64 5.00 -8.77 -10.52
N THR A 65 5.11 -10.07 -10.84
CA THR A 65 6.40 -10.76 -10.98
C THR A 65 6.68 -11.17 -12.42
N ARG A 66 6.46 -10.26 -13.37
CA ARG A 66 6.72 -10.51 -14.80
C ARG A 66 8.21 -10.39 -15.09
N PRO A 67 8.85 -11.39 -15.73
CA PRO A 67 10.24 -11.29 -16.20
C PRO A 67 10.45 -10.02 -17.04
N GLY A 68 11.54 -9.32 -16.79
CA GLY A 68 11.89 -8.08 -17.49
C GLY A 68 11.32 -6.81 -16.87
N ALA A 69 10.25 -6.89 -16.06
CA ALA A 69 9.61 -5.71 -15.47
C ALA A 69 10.60 -4.92 -14.60
N PRO A 70 10.69 -3.58 -14.74
CA PRO A 70 11.54 -2.76 -13.88
C PRO A 70 11.19 -2.91 -12.40
N VAL A 71 12.21 -3.08 -11.57
CA VAL A 71 12.09 -3.19 -10.11
C VAL A 71 12.92 -2.09 -9.49
N LEU A 72 12.28 -1.30 -8.62
CA LEU A 72 12.91 -0.26 -7.84
C LEU A 72 13.38 -0.85 -6.51
N ALA A 73 14.65 -0.63 -6.18
CA ALA A 73 15.24 -1.10 -4.93
C ALA A 73 16.03 0.01 -4.23
N SER A 74 15.82 0.15 -2.91
CA SER A 74 16.55 1.09 -2.07
C SER A 74 17.71 0.42 -1.34
N PRO A 75 18.80 1.14 -1.02
CA PRO A 75 19.81 0.64 -0.10
C PRO A 75 19.20 0.23 1.24
N ALA A 76 19.65 -0.89 1.78
CA ALA A 76 19.25 -1.34 3.10
C ALA A 76 19.72 -0.34 4.17
N ALA A 77 18.81 0.07 5.05
CA ALA A 77 19.13 0.98 6.16
C ALA A 77 20.21 0.44 7.12
N ASN A 78 20.33 -0.88 7.25
CA ASN A 78 21.41 -1.53 7.98
C ASN A 78 22.48 -2.05 6.98
N PRO A 79 23.67 -1.42 6.92
CA PRO A 79 24.74 -1.82 6.01
C PRO A 79 25.26 -3.25 6.24
N ALA A 80 25.06 -3.83 7.43
CA ALA A 80 25.50 -5.17 7.78
C ALA A 80 24.62 -6.29 7.18
N ARG A 81 23.45 -5.96 6.60
CA ARG A 81 22.56 -6.97 5.99
C ARG A 81 23.26 -7.72 4.85
N LYS A 82 22.96 -9.01 4.71
CA LYS A 82 23.47 -9.84 3.61
C LYS A 82 23.04 -9.31 2.24
N LEU A 83 21.75 -9.02 2.10
CA LEU A 83 21.21 -8.35 0.90
C LEU A 83 21.25 -6.85 1.14
N LYS A 84 22.01 -6.14 0.31
CA LYS A 84 22.32 -4.71 0.48
C LYS A 84 21.20 -3.78 0.02
N TYR A 85 20.16 -4.33 -0.60
CA TYR A 85 19.04 -3.58 -1.12
C TYR A 85 17.70 -4.20 -0.70
N THR A 86 16.67 -3.37 -0.63
CA THR A 86 15.27 -3.75 -0.35
C THR A 86 14.42 -3.39 -1.56
N GLN A 87 13.56 -4.31 -1.99
CA GLN A 87 12.59 -4.08 -3.04
C GLN A 87 11.52 -3.09 -2.55
N GLU A 88 11.37 -1.98 -3.26
CA GLU A 88 10.39 -0.93 -2.93
C GLU A 88 9.17 -1.02 -3.83
N GLY A 89 9.40 -1.15 -5.14
CA GLY A 89 8.33 -1.18 -6.12
C GLY A 89 8.65 -2.01 -7.35
N VAL A 90 7.60 -2.29 -8.12
CA VAL A 90 7.68 -2.90 -9.44
C VAL A 90 6.92 -2.01 -10.42
N TRP A 91 7.47 -1.81 -11.61
CA TRP A 91 6.78 -1.15 -12.70
C TRP A 91 5.76 -2.11 -13.31
N LEU A 92 4.51 -1.66 -13.40
CA LEU A 92 3.44 -2.39 -14.05
C LEU A 92 3.05 -1.63 -15.32
N ALA A 93 3.25 -2.28 -16.47
CA ALA A 93 2.78 -1.78 -17.75
C ALA A 93 1.24 -1.70 -17.74
N ARG A 94 0.68 -0.62 -18.29
CA ARG A 94 -0.77 -0.44 -18.39
C ARG A 94 -1.41 -1.45 -19.34
N THR A 95 -0.66 -1.89 -20.34
CA THR A 95 -1.10 -2.88 -21.33
C THR A 95 -0.41 -4.22 -21.10
N ALA A 96 -1.15 -5.31 -21.26
CA ALA A 96 -0.57 -6.65 -21.28
C ALA A 96 0.19 -6.97 -22.58
N CYS A 97 -0.01 -6.15 -23.63
CA CYS A 97 0.74 -6.26 -24.88
C CYS A 97 2.19 -5.83 -24.63
N PRO A 98 3.19 -6.66 -24.98
CA PRO A 98 4.58 -6.27 -24.88
C PRO A 98 4.84 -5.02 -25.71
N PRO A 99 5.66 -4.07 -25.21
CA PRO A 99 6.11 -2.98 -26.05
C PRO A 99 6.93 -3.52 -27.25
N PRO A 100 7.10 -2.70 -28.31
CA PRO A 100 8.01 -3.01 -29.39
C PRO A 100 9.40 -3.42 -28.86
N PRO A 101 10.10 -4.37 -29.50
CA PRO A 101 11.35 -4.93 -28.98
C PRO A 101 12.50 -3.90 -28.87
N ASP A 102 12.38 -2.77 -29.55
CA ASP A 102 13.30 -1.63 -29.55
C ASP A 102 13.00 -0.58 -28.46
N LEU A 103 11.90 -0.72 -27.71
CA LEU A 103 11.58 0.19 -26.62
C LEU A 103 12.45 -0.11 -25.39
N PRO A 104 13.15 0.90 -24.82
CA PRO A 104 13.94 0.69 -23.62
C PRO A 104 13.05 0.28 -22.43
N PRO A 105 13.53 -0.58 -21.50
CA PRO A 105 12.78 -0.97 -20.32
C PRO A 105 12.28 0.24 -19.53
N GLY A 106 10.98 0.29 -19.24
CA GLY A 106 10.35 1.40 -18.50
C GLY A 106 9.95 2.61 -19.34
N ALA A 107 10.12 2.59 -20.67
CA ALA A 107 9.53 3.58 -21.58
C ALA A 107 8.10 3.21 -22.02
N GLU A 108 7.60 2.05 -21.60
CA GLU A 108 6.20 1.65 -21.74
C GLU A 108 5.29 2.49 -20.83
N ASP A 109 4.09 2.85 -21.28
CA ASP A 109 3.09 3.48 -20.41
C ASP A 109 2.72 2.52 -19.27
N GLY A 110 2.80 3.02 -18.04
CA GLY A 110 2.67 2.21 -16.84
C GLY A 110 2.80 3.07 -15.59
N PHE A 111 3.00 2.39 -14.46
CA PHE A 111 3.12 3.04 -13.17
C PHE A 111 3.89 2.16 -12.18
N TRP A 112 4.42 2.81 -11.14
CA TRP A 112 5.04 2.10 -10.03
C TRP A 112 3.98 1.54 -9.08
N VAL A 113 4.14 0.27 -8.71
CA VAL A 113 3.38 -0.41 -7.67
C VAL A 113 4.31 -0.62 -6.49
N GLY A 114 3.96 -0.04 -5.33
CA GLY A 114 4.74 -0.21 -4.11
C GLY A 114 4.47 -1.57 -3.48
N VAL A 115 5.51 -2.39 -3.39
CA VAL A 115 5.40 -3.78 -2.90
C VAL A 115 5.97 -3.96 -1.50
N ASN A 116 6.69 -2.96 -0.98
CA ASN A 116 7.23 -2.96 0.37
C ASN A 116 6.11 -2.88 1.42
N THR A 117 5.84 -3.98 2.10
CA THR A 117 4.73 -4.14 3.06
C THR A 117 4.92 -3.37 4.37
N SER A 118 6.08 -2.74 4.58
CA SER A 118 6.30 -1.84 5.72
C SER A 118 5.84 -0.40 5.46
N VAL A 119 5.58 -0.04 4.19
CA VAL A 119 5.18 1.30 3.78
C VAL A 119 3.85 1.74 4.42
N PRO A 120 2.79 0.91 4.51
CA PRO A 120 1.54 1.31 5.16
C PRO A 120 1.72 1.83 6.59
N ASN A 121 2.47 1.12 7.45
CA ASN A 121 2.71 1.54 8.84
C ASN A 121 3.52 2.84 8.92
N LYS A 122 4.54 2.98 8.06
CA LYS A 122 5.32 4.23 7.97
C LYS A 122 4.46 5.39 7.47
N MET A 123 3.56 5.12 6.52
CA MET A 123 2.68 6.12 5.92
C MET A 123 1.65 6.60 6.94
N LEU A 124 1.06 5.69 7.73
CA LEU A 124 0.16 6.05 8.83
C LEU A 124 0.83 7.07 9.78
N GLU A 125 2.07 6.82 10.19
CA GLU A 125 2.80 7.76 11.05
C GLU A 125 3.14 9.08 10.35
N ALA A 126 3.69 9.02 9.14
CA ALA A 126 4.09 10.22 8.40
C ALA A 126 2.89 11.12 8.08
N ALA A 127 1.77 10.54 7.66
CA ALA A 127 0.54 11.25 7.38
C ALA A 127 -0.11 11.82 8.64
N PHE A 128 -0.04 11.11 9.78
CA PHE A 128 -0.50 11.64 11.07
C PHE A 128 0.29 12.89 11.46
N LYS A 129 1.63 12.81 11.44
CA LYS A 129 2.51 13.96 11.75
C LYS A 129 2.30 15.14 10.80
N ALA A 130 1.93 14.87 9.55
CA ALA A 130 1.63 15.90 8.55
C ALA A 130 0.18 16.42 8.60
N GLY A 131 -0.67 15.92 9.51
CA GLY A 131 -2.08 16.33 9.59
C GLY A 131 -2.93 15.90 8.39
N ARG A 132 -2.51 14.85 7.66
CA ARG A 132 -3.14 14.38 6.42
C ARG A 132 -4.09 13.19 6.61
N LEU A 133 -4.47 12.89 7.85
CA LEU A 133 -5.42 11.83 8.18
C LEU A 133 -6.71 12.44 8.75
N PRO A 134 -7.75 12.64 7.92
CA PRO A 134 -9.01 13.22 8.38
C PRO A 134 -9.65 12.47 9.56
N PHE A 135 -9.52 11.13 9.58
CA PHE A 135 -10.08 10.29 10.65
C PHE A 135 -9.35 10.42 12.00
N ALA A 136 -8.16 11.03 12.00
CA ALA A 136 -7.31 11.22 13.17
C ALA A 136 -7.31 12.67 13.69
N ILE A 137 -8.22 13.53 13.21
CA ILE A 137 -8.38 14.89 13.72
C ILE A 137 -8.66 14.86 15.24
N GLY A 138 -7.94 15.70 15.99
CA GLY A 138 -8.06 15.82 17.45
C GLY A 138 -7.17 14.85 18.25
N TYR A 139 -6.68 13.77 17.65
CA TYR A 139 -5.65 12.94 18.28
C TYR A 139 -4.31 13.66 18.31
N THR A 140 -3.57 13.51 19.41
CA THR A 140 -2.30 14.21 19.63
C THR A 140 -1.10 13.27 19.71
N GLN A 141 -1.35 11.96 19.85
CA GLN A 141 -0.31 10.94 19.98
C GLN A 141 -0.63 9.72 19.12
N LEU A 142 0.43 9.07 18.62
CA LEU A 142 0.39 7.79 17.92
C LEU A 142 1.43 6.86 18.55
N THR A 143 0.98 5.74 19.11
CA THR A 143 1.83 4.62 19.52
C THR A 143 1.87 3.58 18.43
N ARG A 144 3.06 3.27 17.90
CA ARG A 144 3.26 2.24 16.88
C ARG A 144 3.30 0.84 17.48
N GLU A 145 2.88 -0.16 16.71
CA GLU A 145 2.97 -1.59 17.08
C GLU A 145 2.37 -1.86 18.48
N ALA A 146 1.23 -1.21 18.76
CA ALA A 146 0.59 -1.20 20.07
C ALA A 146 0.06 -2.59 20.42
N ARG A 147 0.40 -3.06 21.63
CA ARG A 147 -0.02 -4.39 22.10
C ARG A 147 -1.46 -4.37 22.59
N ARG A 148 -2.26 -5.34 22.13
CA ARG A 148 -3.61 -5.64 22.62
C ARG A 148 -3.68 -7.13 22.92
N GLY A 149 -3.67 -7.49 24.20
CA GLY A 149 -3.58 -8.90 24.63
C GLY A 149 -2.36 -9.62 24.06
N GLN A 150 -2.61 -10.63 23.22
CA GLN A 150 -1.57 -11.44 22.53
C GLN A 150 -1.28 -10.99 21.09
N SER A 151 -1.91 -9.91 20.65
CA SER A 151 -1.75 -9.34 19.32
C SER A 151 -1.06 -7.97 19.37
N ARG A 152 -0.66 -7.49 18.20
CA ARG A 152 -0.19 -6.13 17.98
C ARG A 152 -0.93 -5.56 16.78
N LEU A 153 -1.40 -4.33 16.93
CA LEU A 153 -1.98 -3.53 15.86
C LEU A 153 -0.99 -2.42 15.50
N ASP A 154 -1.02 -1.98 14.26
CA ASP A 154 0.01 -1.11 13.70
C ASP A 154 0.06 0.28 14.35
N GLY A 155 -1.09 0.80 14.80
CA GLY A 155 -1.19 2.10 15.47
C GLY A 155 -2.26 2.18 16.55
N LEU A 156 -1.97 2.96 17.60
CA LEU A 156 -2.93 3.41 18.60
C LEU A 156 -2.86 4.93 18.72
N PHE A 157 -3.94 5.59 18.34
CA PHE A 157 -4.09 7.04 18.47
C PHE A 157 -4.76 7.40 19.80
N SER A 158 -4.19 8.39 20.49
CA SER A 158 -4.73 8.94 21.75
C SER A 158 -4.76 10.46 21.72
N GLY A 159 -5.77 11.04 22.38
CA GLY A 159 -6.00 12.47 22.44
C GLY A 159 -6.93 12.85 23.60
N PRO A 160 -6.85 14.07 24.14
CA PRO A 160 -7.70 14.50 25.24
C PRO A 160 -9.19 14.42 24.89
N GLY A 161 -9.98 13.73 25.73
CA GLY A 161 -11.44 13.63 25.54
C GLY A 161 -11.88 12.75 24.36
N LEU A 162 -10.96 12.05 23.70
CA LEU A 162 -11.27 11.15 22.58
C LEU A 162 -11.13 9.68 23.00
N PRO A 163 -12.02 8.78 22.54
CA PRO A 163 -11.81 7.35 22.70
C PRO A 163 -10.54 6.92 21.95
N PRO A 164 -9.75 5.97 22.48
CA PRO A 164 -8.60 5.43 21.75
C PRO A 164 -9.01 4.89 20.39
N LEU A 165 -8.24 5.19 19.36
CA LEU A 165 -8.43 4.67 18.00
C LEU A 165 -7.31 3.69 17.67
N TRP A 166 -7.67 2.42 17.51
CA TRP A 166 -6.78 1.36 17.07
C TRP A 166 -6.80 1.23 15.56
N VAL A 167 -5.64 1.12 14.93
CA VAL A 167 -5.53 1.05 13.47
C VAL A 167 -4.66 -0.14 13.07
N GLU A 168 -5.20 -0.93 12.14
CA GLU A 168 -4.46 -1.96 11.42
C GLU A 168 -4.26 -1.51 9.98
N CYS A 169 -3.04 -1.61 9.49
CA CYS A 169 -2.64 -1.24 8.14
C CYS A 169 -2.61 -2.46 7.21
N LYS A 170 -2.92 -2.25 5.93
CA LYS A 170 -2.74 -3.26 4.87
C LYS A 170 -2.08 -2.64 3.65
N ASN A 171 -1.18 -3.41 3.04
CA ASN A 171 -0.62 -3.10 1.73
C ASN A 171 -1.53 -3.70 0.65
N VAL A 172 -2.09 -2.87 -0.23
CA VAL A 172 -3.02 -3.31 -1.27
C VAL A 172 -2.38 -3.13 -2.62
N THR A 173 -2.19 -4.25 -3.33
CA THR A 173 -1.50 -4.30 -4.63
C THR A 173 -2.26 -5.07 -5.71
N LEU A 174 -3.39 -5.69 -5.35
CA LEU A 174 -4.31 -6.35 -6.27
C LEU A 174 -5.35 -5.32 -6.75
N VAL A 175 -5.63 -5.35 -8.05
CA VAL A 175 -6.78 -4.68 -8.67
C VAL A 175 -7.46 -5.70 -9.55
N GLU A 176 -8.77 -5.80 -9.45
CA GLU A 176 -9.65 -6.63 -10.28
C GLU A 176 -10.85 -5.76 -10.68
N ASP A 177 -11.22 -5.74 -11.96
CA ASP A 177 -12.34 -4.93 -12.50
C ASP A 177 -12.32 -3.46 -12.02
N ASP A 178 -11.16 -2.81 -12.13
CA ASP A 178 -10.89 -1.44 -11.65
C ASP A 178 -11.09 -1.23 -10.12
N ALA A 179 -11.37 -2.27 -9.34
CA ALA A 179 -11.46 -2.22 -7.88
C ALA A 179 -10.13 -2.66 -7.24
N ALA A 180 -9.59 -1.85 -6.33
CA ALA A 180 -8.47 -2.27 -5.51
C ALA A 180 -8.95 -3.26 -4.45
N CYS A 181 -8.33 -4.44 -4.42
CA CYS A 181 -8.84 -5.58 -3.68
C CYS A 181 -7.85 -6.09 -2.63
N PHE A 182 -8.36 -6.55 -1.50
CA PHE A 182 -7.56 -7.22 -0.48
C PHE A 182 -8.33 -8.42 0.11
N PRO A 183 -7.68 -9.57 0.36
CA PRO A 183 -6.25 -9.87 0.16
C PRO A 183 -5.90 -10.41 -1.24
N ASP A 184 -4.60 -10.55 -1.54
CA ASP A 184 -4.07 -11.19 -2.77
C ASP A 184 -3.75 -12.70 -2.59
N ALA A 185 -4.03 -13.23 -1.40
CA ALA A 185 -4.02 -14.64 -1.02
C ALA A 185 -4.81 -14.81 0.29
N ALA A 186 -5.39 -16.00 0.55
CA ALA A 186 -6.10 -16.27 1.79
C ALA A 186 -5.24 -15.92 3.03
N SER A 187 -5.82 -15.17 3.98
CA SER A 187 -5.08 -14.53 5.08
C SER A 187 -5.73 -14.75 6.44
N GLU A 188 -5.31 -15.82 7.13
CA GLU A 188 -5.74 -16.08 8.51
C GLU A 188 -5.40 -14.92 9.45
N ARG A 189 -4.24 -14.29 9.25
CA ARG A 189 -3.83 -13.12 10.01
C ARG A 189 -4.76 -11.93 9.78
N GLY A 190 -5.14 -11.67 8.52
CA GLY A 190 -6.11 -10.63 8.19
C GLY A 190 -7.47 -10.87 8.85
N ARG A 191 -7.96 -12.11 8.80
CA ARG A 191 -9.22 -12.52 9.45
C ARG A 191 -9.17 -12.36 10.98
N LYS A 192 -8.06 -12.75 11.61
CA LYS A 192 -7.83 -12.55 13.05
C LYS A 192 -7.90 -11.07 13.42
N HIS A 193 -7.24 -10.19 12.66
CA HIS A 193 -7.22 -8.77 12.94
C HIS A 193 -8.60 -8.13 12.80
N LEU A 194 -9.41 -8.51 11.80
CA LEU A 194 -10.79 -8.03 11.69
C LEU A 194 -11.62 -8.39 12.94
N ARG A 195 -11.51 -9.64 13.43
CA ARG A 195 -12.18 -10.06 14.67
C ARG A 195 -11.72 -9.24 15.88
N GLU A 196 -10.44 -8.95 15.97
CA GLU A 196 -9.88 -8.13 17.05
C GLU A 196 -10.34 -6.67 17.00
N LEU A 197 -10.45 -6.07 15.81
CA LEU A 197 -11.01 -4.73 15.66
C LEU A 197 -12.50 -4.69 16.04
N MET A 198 -13.27 -5.73 15.70
CA MET A 198 -14.66 -5.84 16.14
C MET A 198 -14.77 -5.92 17.67
N ASP A 199 -13.88 -6.69 18.33
CA ASP A 199 -13.80 -6.74 19.80
C ASP A 199 -13.50 -5.37 20.42
N ILE A 200 -12.58 -4.61 19.83
CA ILE A 200 -12.23 -3.26 20.29
C ILE A 200 -13.46 -2.33 20.23
N VAL A 201 -14.21 -2.37 19.12
CA VAL A 201 -15.44 -1.57 18.99
C VAL A 201 -16.51 -2.01 19.98
N ALA A 202 -16.67 -3.32 20.21
CA ALA A 202 -17.60 -3.83 21.21
C ALA A 202 -17.27 -3.36 22.65
N HIS A 203 -16.01 -3.00 22.93
CA HIS A 203 -15.56 -2.43 24.19
C HIS A 203 -15.58 -0.89 24.22
N GLY A 204 -16.29 -0.24 23.29
CA GLY A 204 -16.52 1.21 23.28
C GLY A 204 -15.33 2.04 22.82
N GLN A 205 -14.32 1.42 22.20
CA GLN A 205 -13.19 2.10 21.59
C GLN A 205 -13.39 2.24 20.07
N ARG A 206 -12.59 3.07 19.42
CA ARG A 206 -12.60 3.17 17.95
C ARG A 206 -11.60 2.17 17.37
N ALA A 207 -11.94 1.62 16.22
CA ALA A 207 -11.08 0.70 15.48
C ALA A 207 -11.19 0.99 13.99
N ALA A 208 -10.07 0.97 13.27
CA ALA A 208 -10.04 1.21 11.84
C ALA A 208 -9.08 0.29 11.09
N MET A 209 -9.45 -0.01 9.84
CA MET A 209 -8.54 -0.56 8.85
C MET A 209 -8.04 0.58 7.95
N PHE A 210 -6.72 0.73 7.85
CA PHE A 210 -6.03 1.63 6.92
C PHE A 210 -5.47 0.82 5.74
N TYR A 211 -6.13 0.88 4.59
CA TYR A 211 -5.65 0.21 3.38
C TYR A 211 -4.85 1.20 2.54
N LEU A 212 -3.53 0.99 2.43
CA LEU A 212 -2.72 1.77 1.51
C LEU A 212 -2.73 1.09 0.14
N VAL A 213 -3.49 1.68 -0.78
CA VAL A 213 -3.68 1.21 -2.15
C VAL A 213 -2.55 1.72 -3.03
N GLN A 214 -1.57 0.85 -3.29
CA GLN A 214 -0.38 1.17 -4.09
C GLN A 214 -0.58 0.85 -5.58
N ARG A 215 -1.82 0.98 -6.05
CA ARG A 215 -2.27 0.71 -7.41
C ARG A 215 -3.10 1.89 -7.93
N PRO A 216 -2.51 2.79 -8.74
CA PRO A 216 -3.19 3.99 -9.20
C PRO A 216 -4.29 3.71 -10.23
N ASP A 217 -4.43 2.48 -10.70
CA ASP A 217 -5.50 2.01 -11.58
C ASP A 217 -6.75 1.52 -10.83
N GLY A 218 -6.68 1.31 -9.52
CA GLY A 218 -7.87 1.05 -8.70
C GLY A 218 -8.69 2.31 -8.45
N ARG A 219 -10.00 2.28 -8.68
CA ARG A 219 -10.94 3.41 -8.56
C ARG A 219 -11.74 3.40 -7.26
N CYS A 220 -11.99 2.22 -6.72
CA CYS A 220 -12.64 1.99 -5.43
C CYS A 220 -11.90 0.90 -4.65
N PHE A 221 -12.36 0.60 -3.45
CA PHE A 221 -11.83 -0.50 -2.63
C PHE A 221 -12.91 -1.53 -2.30
N ALA A 222 -12.56 -2.81 -2.43
CA ALA A 222 -13.41 -3.95 -2.10
C ALA A 222 -12.61 -5.06 -1.41
N PRO A 223 -13.25 -5.92 -0.59
CA PRO A 223 -12.64 -7.18 -0.20
C PRO A 223 -12.59 -8.15 -1.40
N ALA A 224 -11.51 -8.92 -1.53
CA ALA A 224 -11.35 -9.94 -2.56
C ALA A 224 -12.09 -11.24 -2.17
N ASP A 225 -13.40 -11.28 -2.35
CA ASP A 225 -14.24 -12.44 -1.98
C ASP A 225 -13.91 -13.72 -2.76
N CYS A 226 -13.50 -13.59 -4.02
CA CYS A 226 -13.03 -14.70 -4.86
C CYS A 226 -11.71 -15.33 -4.36
N ILE A 227 -10.95 -14.62 -3.51
CA ILE A 227 -9.66 -15.08 -2.96
C ILE A 227 -9.81 -15.55 -1.51
N ASP A 228 -10.49 -14.77 -0.68
CA ASP A 228 -10.75 -15.11 0.74
C ASP A 228 -12.20 -14.74 1.11
N PRO A 229 -13.18 -15.62 0.84
CA PRO A 229 -14.59 -15.33 1.11
C PRO A 229 -14.88 -15.16 2.61
N GLU A 230 -14.11 -15.81 3.50
CA GLU A 230 -14.23 -15.61 4.94
C GLU A 230 -13.74 -14.21 5.34
N TYR A 231 -12.63 -13.73 4.77
CA TYR A 231 -12.19 -12.35 4.97
C TYR A 231 -13.25 -11.35 4.50
N ALA A 232 -13.85 -11.55 3.32
CA ALA A 232 -14.91 -10.68 2.82
C ALA A 232 -16.13 -10.65 3.74
N ALA A 233 -16.56 -11.82 4.25
CA ALA A 233 -17.64 -11.90 5.22
C ALA A 233 -17.32 -11.17 6.54
N LEU A 234 -16.10 -11.34 7.06
CA LEU A 234 -15.63 -10.64 8.27
C LEU A 234 -15.47 -9.14 8.03
N TYR A 235 -15.05 -8.71 6.85
CA TYR A 235 -14.95 -7.31 6.47
C TYR A 235 -16.33 -6.65 6.53
N ALA A 236 -17.34 -7.31 5.94
CA ALA A 236 -18.72 -6.83 6.00
C ALA A 236 -19.27 -6.80 7.44
N ALA A 237 -18.95 -7.82 8.25
CA ALA A 237 -19.31 -7.85 9.67
C ALA A 237 -18.65 -6.71 10.47
N ALA A 238 -17.36 -6.46 10.24
CA ALA A 238 -16.61 -5.41 10.90
C ALA A 238 -17.16 -4.02 10.58
N ARG A 239 -17.51 -3.76 9.32
CA ARG A 239 -18.19 -2.51 8.94
C ARG A 239 -19.51 -2.34 9.69
N ARG A 240 -20.34 -3.39 9.75
CA ARG A 240 -21.62 -3.35 10.47
C ARG A 240 -21.46 -3.15 11.98
N SER A 241 -20.37 -3.64 12.57
CA SER A 241 -20.10 -3.45 14.00
C SER A 241 -19.51 -2.09 14.34
N GLY A 242 -19.17 -1.25 13.34
CA GLY A 242 -18.60 0.09 13.55
C GLY A 242 -17.09 0.18 13.37
N VAL A 243 -16.43 -0.85 12.83
CA VAL A 243 -15.02 -0.73 12.40
C VAL A 243 -14.96 0.19 11.17
N GLU A 244 -14.15 1.23 11.26
CA GLU A 244 -13.96 2.24 10.22
C GLU A 244 -13.03 1.71 9.12
N ILE A 245 -13.30 2.03 7.86
CA ILE A 245 -12.53 1.54 6.71
C ILE A 245 -11.99 2.72 5.92
N TYR A 246 -10.67 2.82 5.82
CA TYR A 246 -9.97 3.92 5.20
C TYR A 246 -9.00 3.44 4.12
N PRO A 247 -9.48 3.26 2.87
CA PRO A 247 -8.61 3.06 1.74
C PRO A 247 -8.06 4.40 1.25
N PHE A 248 -6.74 4.51 1.16
CA PHE A 248 -6.06 5.67 0.61
C PHE A 248 -5.18 5.25 -0.56
N ARG A 249 -5.27 5.99 -1.65
CA ARG A 249 -4.38 5.85 -2.81
C ARG A 249 -2.97 6.26 -2.41
N ALA A 250 -1.96 5.46 -2.71
CA ALA A 250 -0.57 5.89 -2.61
C ALA A 250 -0.11 6.48 -3.95
N LEU A 251 0.68 7.55 -3.88
CA LEU A 251 1.38 8.12 -5.02
C LEU A 251 2.82 7.59 -5.00
N VAL A 252 3.07 6.54 -5.78
CA VAL A 252 4.35 5.82 -5.78
C VAL A 252 5.24 6.35 -6.91
N GLY A 253 6.46 6.74 -6.57
CA GLY A 253 7.46 7.22 -7.52
C GLY A 253 8.87 6.81 -7.13
N GLN A 254 9.83 7.11 -8.00
CA GLN A 254 11.25 6.81 -7.74
C GLN A 254 11.85 7.69 -6.63
N ASN A 255 11.23 8.82 -6.32
CA ASN A 255 11.65 9.72 -5.23
C ASN A 255 11.03 9.33 -3.87
N GLY A 256 10.02 8.47 -3.82
CA GLY A 256 9.28 8.17 -2.60
C GLY A 256 7.85 7.73 -2.80
N VAL A 257 7.14 7.64 -1.67
CA VAL A 257 5.70 7.35 -1.63
C VAL A 257 5.02 8.49 -0.89
N ASP A 258 3.95 9.04 -1.49
CA ASP A 258 3.08 10.02 -0.84
C ASP A 258 1.65 9.49 -0.64
N LEU A 259 0.88 10.17 0.21
CA LEU A 259 -0.53 9.83 0.49
C LEU A 259 -1.47 10.60 -0.44
N GLY A 260 -2.11 9.91 -1.37
CA GLY A 260 -3.16 10.48 -2.22
C GLY A 260 -4.51 10.59 -1.51
N GLU A 261 -5.55 10.65 -2.33
CA GLU A 261 -6.94 10.74 -1.87
C GLU A 261 -7.45 9.45 -1.23
N ALA A 262 -8.52 9.57 -0.43
CA ALA A 262 -9.30 8.42 0.00
C ALA A 262 -10.09 7.85 -1.18
N LEU A 263 -10.19 6.53 -1.27
CA LEU A 263 -11.00 5.86 -2.28
C LEU A 263 -12.41 5.59 -1.77
N PRO A 264 -13.43 5.61 -2.65
CA PRO A 264 -14.75 5.11 -2.31
C PRO A 264 -14.71 3.60 -2.03
N LEU A 265 -15.62 3.12 -1.19
CA LEU A 265 -15.87 1.69 -1.03
C LEU A 265 -16.84 1.23 -2.12
N ALA A 266 -16.59 0.04 -2.68
CA ALA A 266 -17.54 -0.64 -3.56
C ALA A 266 -18.78 -1.12 -2.80
#